data_AF-A0A7J8HIY0-F1
#
_entry.id   AF-A0A7J8HIY0-F1
#
_cell.length_a   1.000
_cell.length_b   1.000
_cell.length_c   1.000
_cell.angle_alpha   90.00
_cell.angle_beta   90.00
_cell.angle_gamma   90.00
#
_symmetry.space_group_name_H-M   'P 1'
#
loop_
_entity.id
_entity.type
_entity.pdbx_description
1 polymer ?
#
loop_
_entity_poly.entity_id
_entity_poly.type
_entity_poly.pdbx_seq_one_letter_code
_entity_poly.pdbx_strand_id
1 'polypeptide(L)'
;MATIRFGFRRLNFHLLRRSFLLLKLTAFVIAVLLFCEFLIYYLVIVWCNWPEIKTPAHDSERETLEPVLKAMFLADTHLLGEVRGHWLDKLRREWQMERAFQTALWLLRPEVVFILGDIFDEGKWSSPQAWADDVERFQKMFRHPPHVQLKVVVGNHDIGFHYQMSTYRIKRFEKIFNPERLFSWKGINFVMVNSIALEGDGCNICSEAEAELIEISHKLNCSLKLLWWLRPRLVLSGHTHSACEVLHGAGIPELSVPSFSWRNRNNPSFIMGSMTPMDYALAKCYLPCEDTVLITYCGAAGFLVVRILVHFGLLASPSPFGWKLLRKFKTR
;
A
#
# COMPACT_ATOMS: atom_id res chain seq x y z
N MET A 1 27.66 -8.20 65.18
CA MET A 1 26.67 -7.63 64.22
C MET A 1 27.34 -7.09 62.93
N ALA A 2 28.07 -7.92 62.16
CA ALA A 2 28.77 -7.44 60.95
C ALA A 2 28.44 -8.21 59.65
N THR A 3 27.68 -9.31 59.72
CA THR A 3 27.37 -10.18 58.58
C THR A 3 26.10 -9.79 57.80
N ILE A 4 25.23 -8.95 58.37
CA ILE A 4 23.94 -8.58 57.75
C ILE A 4 24.11 -7.48 56.67
N ARG A 5 25.12 -6.61 56.81
CA ARG A 5 25.34 -5.45 55.90
C ARG A 5 25.89 -5.83 54.51
N PHE A 6 26.59 -6.97 54.40
CA PHE A 6 27.18 -7.46 53.14
C PHE A 6 26.16 -8.18 52.26
N GLY A 7 25.22 -8.92 52.85
CA GLY A 7 24.12 -9.59 52.12
C GLY A 7 23.17 -8.60 51.45
N PHE A 8 22.83 -7.50 52.14
CA PHE A 8 21.94 -6.45 51.61
C PHE A 8 22.56 -5.70 50.43
N ARG A 9 23.87 -5.39 50.47
CA ARG A 9 24.59 -4.82 49.33
C ARG A 9 24.63 -5.76 48.13
N ARG A 10 24.92 -7.06 48.33
CA ARG A 10 24.99 -8.04 47.24
C ARG A 10 23.62 -8.29 46.60
N LEU A 11 22.56 -8.35 47.41
CA LEU A 11 21.17 -8.48 46.95
C LEU A 11 20.74 -7.27 46.11
N ASN A 12 21.05 -6.04 46.58
CA ASN A 12 20.78 -4.81 45.83
C ASN A 12 21.55 -4.74 44.51
N PHE A 13 22.81 -5.19 44.45
CA PHE A 13 23.57 -5.26 43.20
C PHE A 13 22.99 -6.28 42.21
N HIS A 14 22.52 -7.45 42.68
CA HIS A 14 21.85 -8.43 41.83
C HIS A 14 20.50 -7.94 41.32
N LEU A 15 19.72 -7.25 42.15
CA LEU A 15 18.46 -6.61 41.77
C LEU A 15 18.68 -5.49 40.73
N LEU A 16 19.68 -4.62 40.96
CA LEU A 16 20.04 -3.54 40.04
C LEU A 16 20.53 -4.08 38.67
N ARG A 17 21.33 -5.16 38.68
CA ARG A 17 21.82 -5.83 37.46
C ARG A 17 20.70 -6.51 36.67
N ARG A 18 19.74 -7.15 37.35
CA ARG A 18 18.54 -7.75 36.73
C ARG A 18 17.64 -6.67 36.13
N SER A 19 17.44 -5.56 36.84
CA SER A 19 16.68 -4.40 36.36
C SER A 19 17.31 -3.81 35.09
N PHE A 20 18.64 -3.65 35.05
CA PHE A 20 19.35 -3.14 33.88
C PHE A 20 19.31 -4.09 32.68
N LEU A 21 19.35 -5.40 32.89
CA LEU A 21 19.14 -6.38 31.81
C LEU A 21 17.73 -6.27 31.26
N LEU A 22 16.72 -6.27 32.12
CA LEU A 22 15.32 -6.18 31.70
C LEU A 22 15.08 -4.91 30.88
N LEU A 23 15.59 -3.77 31.34
CA LEU A 23 15.51 -2.50 30.60
C LEU A 23 16.12 -2.61 29.20
N LYS A 24 17.29 -3.25 29.06
CA LYS A 24 17.94 -3.46 27.75
C LYS A 24 17.13 -4.38 26.83
N LEU A 25 16.56 -5.47 27.38
CA LEU A 25 15.74 -6.40 26.60
C LEU A 25 14.46 -5.70 26.14
N THR A 26 13.79 -4.96 27.03
CA THR A 26 12.60 -4.18 26.70
C THR A 26 12.91 -3.11 25.65
N ALA A 27 13.99 -2.36 25.82
CA ALA A 27 14.41 -1.34 24.83
C ALA A 27 14.70 -1.96 23.46
N PHE A 28 15.31 -3.14 23.41
CA PHE A 28 15.54 -3.86 22.15
C PHE A 28 14.23 -4.30 21.49
N VAL A 29 13.30 -4.89 22.25
CA VAL A 29 11.97 -5.29 21.72
C VAL A 29 11.25 -4.07 21.16
N ILE A 30 11.24 -2.95 21.89
CA ILE A 30 10.62 -1.69 21.43
C ILE A 30 11.30 -1.19 20.15
N ALA A 31 12.63 -1.24 20.06
CA ALA A 31 13.35 -0.80 18.87
C ALA A 31 13.01 -1.66 17.65
N VAL A 32 12.89 -2.98 17.81
CA VAL A 32 12.50 -3.91 16.73
C VAL A 32 11.05 -3.64 16.29
N LEU A 33 10.12 -3.48 17.24
CA LEU A 33 8.74 -3.12 16.93
C LEU A 33 8.66 -1.77 16.19
N LEU A 34 9.36 -0.75 16.68
CA LEU A 34 9.43 0.57 16.03
C LEU A 34 10.00 0.46 14.61
N PHE A 35 11.02 -0.39 14.42
CA PHE A 35 11.61 -0.61 13.10
C PHE A 35 10.61 -1.27 12.14
N CYS A 36 10.09 -2.44 12.53
CA CYS A 36 9.22 -3.28 11.68
C CYS A 36 7.83 -2.68 11.46
N GLU A 37 7.27 -1.99 12.45
CA GLU A 37 5.90 -1.46 12.37
C GLU A 37 5.82 -0.02 11.90
N PHE A 38 6.94 0.70 11.82
CA PHE A 38 6.93 2.12 11.47
C PHE A 38 8.10 2.52 10.56
N LEU A 39 9.35 2.40 11.01
CA LEU A 39 10.50 2.99 10.30
C LEU A 39 10.75 2.36 8.93
N ILE A 40 10.53 1.05 8.78
CA ILE A 40 10.80 0.33 7.53
C ILE A 40 10.02 0.90 6.34
N TYR A 41 8.80 1.40 6.54
CA TYR A 41 8.01 2.02 5.48
C TYR A 41 8.65 3.30 4.95
N TYR A 42 9.19 4.14 5.85
CA TYR A 42 9.93 5.34 5.45
C TYR A 42 11.20 4.98 4.70
N LEU A 43 11.95 3.99 5.22
CA LEU A 43 13.21 3.56 4.61
C LEU A 43 13.03 2.99 3.20
N VAL A 44 11.90 2.34 2.91
CA VAL A 44 11.62 1.80 1.56
C VAL A 44 11.04 2.89 0.66
N ILE A 45 10.05 3.67 1.12
CA ILE A 45 9.33 4.63 0.28
C ILE A 45 10.16 5.88 -0.04
N VAL A 46 11.12 6.28 0.81
CA VAL A 46 11.97 7.47 0.57
C VAL A 46 12.78 7.39 -0.73
N TRP A 47 13.02 6.19 -1.25
CA TRP A 47 13.74 5.97 -2.50
C TRP A 47 12.85 6.11 -3.75
N CYS A 48 11.54 6.29 -3.57
CA CYS A 48 10.61 6.48 -4.67
C CYS A 48 10.59 7.95 -5.11
N ASN A 49 10.82 8.18 -6.40
CA ASN A 49 10.79 9.50 -7.01
C ASN A 49 9.71 9.57 -8.09
N TRP A 50 9.08 10.73 -8.20
CA TRP A 50 8.16 11.00 -9.30
C TRP A 50 8.90 10.88 -10.64
N PRO A 51 8.37 10.12 -11.61
CA PRO A 51 9.03 9.94 -12.90
C PRO A 51 9.00 11.24 -13.71
N GLU A 52 10.07 11.52 -14.43
CA GLU A 52 10.16 12.71 -15.29
C GLU A 52 9.49 12.45 -16.64
N ILE A 53 8.72 13.42 -17.12
CA ILE A 53 8.13 13.41 -18.46
C ILE A 53 9.18 13.96 -19.41
N LYS A 54 9.48 13.23 -20.49
CA LYS A 54 10.46 13.67 -21.48
C LYS A 54 9.85 14.76 -22.35
N THR A 55 10.10 16.02 -22.02
CA THR A 55 9.77 17.12 -22.96
C THR A 55 10.74 17.05 -24.14
N PRO A 56 10.25 17.09 -25.39
CA PRO A 56 11.15 17.26 -26.53
C PRO A 56 11.88 18.60 -26.38
N ALA A 57 13.21 18.58 -26.54
CA ALA A 57 14.03 19.79 -26.54
C ALA A 57 13.63 20.65 -27.75
N HIS A 58 12.69 21.58 -27.55
CA HIS A 58 12.40 22.62 -28.50
C HIS A 58 12.91 23.95 -27.93
N ASP A 59 13.81 24.56 -28.68
CA ASP A 59 14.37 25.88 -28.42
C ASP A 59 13.28 26.95 -28.29
N SER A 60 13.62 27.99 -27.53
CA SER A 60 13.00 29.33 -27.43
C SER A 60 11.88 29.56 -26.39
N GLU A 61 12.31 30.27 -25.34
CA GLU A 61 11.64 31.36 -24.62
C GLU A 61 10.09 31.38 -24.52
N ARG A 62 9.63 31.24 -23.25
CA ARG A 62 8.23 31.36 -22.76
C ARG A 62 7.32 30.16 -23.03
N GLU A 63 7.68 29.00 -22.49
CA GLU A 63 6.68 27.99 -22.15
C GLU A 63 6.25 28.18 -20.69
N THR A 64 4.99 28.55 -20.48
CA THR A 64 4.31 28.24 -19.22
C THR A 64 4.39 26.74 -19.02
N LEU A 65 5.27 26.27 -18.14
CA LEU A 65 5.38 24.85 -17.76
C LEU A 65 3.97 24.31 -17.48
N GLU A 66 3.48 23.45 -18.38
CA GLU A 66 2.20 22.76 -18.20
C GLU A 66 2.17 22.10 -16.82
N PRO A 67 1.10 22.30 -16.02
CA PRO A 67 1.08 21.82 -14.66
C PRO A 67 1.09 20.28 -14.64
N VAL A 68 2.22 19.69 -14.25
CA VAL A 68 2.34 18.24 -14.11
C VAL A 68 1.47 17.77 -12.95
N LEU A 69 0.57 16.83 -13.23
CA LEU A 69 -0.23 16.12 -12.24
C LEU A 69 0.57 14.97 -11.64
N LYS A 70 0.66 14.92 -10.31
CA LYS A 70 1.21 13.80 -9.55
C LYS A 70 0.09 12.89 -9.04
N ALA A 71 -0.07 11.73 -9.67
CA ALA A 71 -1.10 10.75 -9.35
C ALA A 71 -0.50 9.45 -8.78
N MET A 72 -1.11 8.91 -7.72
CA MET A 72 -0.80 7.58 -7.21
C MET A 72 -1.90 6.59 -7.59
N PHE A 73 -1.53 5.37 -7.96
CA PHE A 73 -2.45 4.30 -8.33
C PHE A 73 -2.18 3.08 -7.45
N LEU A 74 -3.19 2.69 -6.67
CA LEU A 74 -3.25 1.54 -5.79
C LEU A 74 -4.22 0.53 -6.41
N ALA A 75 -4.07 -0.76 -6.12
CA ALA A 75 -5.02 -1.79 -6.51
C ALA A 75 -5.09 -2.90 -5.47
N ASP A 76 -6.17 -3.67 -5.50
CA ASP A 76 -6.32 -4.94 -4.79
C ASP A 76 -5.95 -4.82 -3.30
N THR A 77 -6.60 -3.89 -2.58
CA THR A 77 -6.34 -3.72 -1.14
C THR A 77 -6.88 -4.89 -0.32
N HIS A 78 -7.96 -5.55 -0.77
CA HIS A 78 -8.57 -6.72 -0.13
C HIS A 78 -8.67 -6.59 1.39
N LEU A 79 -9.41 -5.59 1.86
CA LEU A 79 -9.77 -5.47 3.26
C LEU A 79 -10.50 -6.74 3.69
N LEU A 80 -9.97 -7.42 4.71
CA LEU A 80 -10.53 -8.69 5.17
C LEU A 80 -11.90 -8.46 5.82
N GLY A 81 -12.89 -9.18 5.30
CA GLY A 81 -14.26 -9.17 5.80
C GLY A 81 -14.44 -10.05 7.03
N GLU A 82 -15.67 -10.07 7.54
CA GLU A 82 -16.07 -10.83 8.74
C GLU A 82 -16.19 -12.34 8.51
N VAL A 83 -16.46 -12.78 7.28
CA VAL A 83 -16.90 -14.15 6.99
C VAL A 83 -15.72 -15.14 7.02
N ARG A 84 -14.64 -14.83 6.32
CA ARG A 84 -13.44 -15.69 6.20
C ARG A 84 -12.19 -15.02 6.76
N GLY A 85 -12.27 -13.76 7.18
CA GLY A 85 -11.13 -13.02 7.68
C GLY A 85 -10.71 -13.43 9.08
N HIS A 86 -9.46 -13.87 9.24
CA HIS A 86 -8.88 -14.12 10.57
C HIS A 86 -8.47 -12.80 11.23
N TRP A 87 -8.83 -12.58 12.50
CA TRP A 87 -8.63 -11.29 13.19
C TRP A 87 -7.17 -10.83 13.23
N LEU A 88 -6.21 -11.75 13.40
CA LEU A 88 -4.78 -11.42 13.45
C LEU A 88 -4.27 -11.04 12.06
N ASP A 89 -4.76 -11.72 11.02
CA ASP A 89 -4.37 -11.41 9.65
C ASP A 89 -4.93 -10.04 9.27
N LYS A 90 -6.21 -9.81 9.57
CA LYS A 90 -6.87 -8.51 9.45
C LYS A 90 -6.07 -7.39 10.13
N LEU A 91 -5.73 -7.56 11.42
CA LEU A 91 -4.91 -6.59 12.16
C LEU A 91 -3.58 -6.31 11.44
N ARG A 92 -2.88 -7.36 10.99
CA ARG A 92 -1.56 -7.23 10.38
C ARG A 92 -1.60 -6.56 9.00
N ARG A 93 -2.50 -7.00 8.11
CA ARG A 93 -2.64 -6.49 6.74
C ARG A 93 -3.17 -5.05 6.75
N GLU A 94 -4.18 -4.77 7.56
CA GLU A 94 -4.75 -3.43 7.68
C GLU A 94 -3.74 -2.45 8.29
N TRP A 95 -2.98 -2.86 9.31
CA TRP A 95 -1.88 -2.03 9.84
C TRP A 95 -0.84 -1.73 8.77
N GLN A 96 -0.43 -2.73 7.98
CA GLN A 96 0.51 -2.52 6.89
C GLN A 96 0.00 -1.51 5.87
N MET A 97 -1.23 -1.69 5.39
CA MET A 97 -1.80 -0.79 4.40
C MET A 97 -1.92 0.64 4.95
N GLU A 98 -2.38 0.82 6.19
CA GLU A 98 -2.44 2.15 6.81
C GLU A 98 -1.04 2.77 6.90
N ARG A 99 -0.04 2.05 7.41
CA ARG A 99 1.33 2.59 7.54
C ARG A 99 1.93 2.93 6.18
N ALA A 100 1.77 2.07 5.18
CA ALA A 100 2.25 2.30 3.83
C ALA A 100 1.60 3.53 3.20
N PHE A 101 0.26 3.61 3.25
CA PHE A 101 -0.49 4.70 2.64
C PHE A 101 -0.19 6.05 3.29
N GLN A 102 -0.22 6.12 4.63
CA GLN A 102 0.06 7.36 5.36
C GLN A 102 1.51 7.84 5.14
N THR A 103 2.47 6.91 5.08
CA THR A 103 3.88 7.24 4.80
C THR A 103 4.06 7.74 3.37
N ALA A 104 3.40 7.10 2.39
CA ALA A 104 3.45 7.52 0.99
C ALA A 104 2.82 8.90 0.78
N LEU A 105 1.67 9.18 1.38
CA LEU A 105 1.07 10.52 1.35
C LEU A 105 2.02 11.58 1.92
N TRP A 106 2.64 11.29 3.07
CA TRP A 106 3.56 12.21 3.74
C TRP A 106 4.80 12.53 2.90
N LEU A 107 5.46 11.50 2.34
CA LEU A 107 6.72 11.67 1.62
C LEU A 107 6.49 12.16 0.17
N LEU A 108 5.54 11.57 -0.54
CA LEU A 108 5.37 11.77 -1.99
C LEU A 108 4.43 12.93 -2.32
N ARG A 109 3.50 13.27 -1.42
CA ARG A 109 2.53 14.37 -1.57
C ARG A 109 1.82 14.34 -2.94
N PRO A 110 1.10 13.26 -3.27
CA PRO A 110 0.31 13.20 -4.50
C PRO A 110 -0.85 14.21 -4.46
N GLU A 111 -1.33 14.60 -5.63
CA GLU A 111 -2.54 15.43 -5.75
C GLU A 111 -3.80 14.57 -5.87
N VAL A 112 -3.67 13.41 -6.53
CA VAL A 112 -4.77 12.46 -6.74
C VAL A 112 -4.29 11.05 -6.42
N VAL A 113 -5.14 10.28 -5.75
CA VAL A 113 -4.96 8.86 -5.50
C VAL A 113 -6.12 8.11 -6.16
N PHE A 114 -5.79 7.09 -6.94
CA PHE A 114 -6.74 6.13 -7.48
C PHE A 114 -6.60 4.78 -6.78
N ILE A 115 -7.72 4.14 -6.44
CA ILE A 115 -7.77 2.74 -6.00
C ILE A 115 -8.55 1.93 -7.03
N LEU A 116 -7.89 0.99 -7.69
CA LEU A 116 -8.37 0.25 -8.85
C LEU A 116 -8.98 -1.09 -8.47
N GLY A 117 -10.15 -1.07 -7.83
CA GLY A 117 -10.92 -2.28 -7.55
C GLY A 117 -10.43 -3.12 -6.39
N ASP A 118 -11.27 -4.10 -6.05
CA ASP A 118 -11.11 -5.10 -5.00
C ASP A 118 -10.67 -4.48 -3.68
N ILE A 119 -11.47 -3.48 -3.27
CA ILE A 119 -11.25 -2.74 -2.03
C ILE A 119 -11.48 -3.68 -0.86
N PHE A 120 -12.61 -4.36 -0.87
CA PHE A 120 -13.03 -5.33 0.15
C PHE A 120 -12.92 -6.74 -0.39
N ASP A 121 -12.39 -7.68 0.41
CA ASP A 121 -12.24 -9.09 0.00
C ASP A 121 -13.61 -9.80 -0.10
N GLU A 122 -14.58 -9.35 0.69
CA GLU A 122 -15.87 -10.01 0.87
C GLU A 122 -17.06 -9.09 0.61
N GLY A 123 -16.84 -7.94 -0.06
CA GLY A 123 -17.89 -6.97 -0.34
C GLY A 123 -19.14 -7.65 -0.88
N LYS A 124 -19.02 -8.48 -1.91
CA LYS A 124 -20.14 -9.23 -2.52
C LYS A 124 -20.94 -10.13 -1.56
N TRP A 125 -20.34 -10.57 -0.46
CA TRP A 125 -20.96 -11.44 0.55
C TRP A 125 -21.37 -10.69 1.84
N SER A 126 -20.99 -9.43 2.00
CA SER A 126 -21.17 -8.71 3.25
C SER A 126 -22.64 -8.39 3.57
N SER A 127 -22.99 -8.59 4.84
CA SER A 127 -24.23 -8.05 5.41
C SER A 127 -24.19 -6.51 5.40
N PRO A 128 -25.33 -5.81 5.55
CA PRO A 128 -25.33 -4.35 5.63
C PRO A 128 -24.46 -3.78 6.77
N GLN A 129 -24.41 -4.48 7.91
CA GLN A 129 -23.57 -4.07 9.05
C GLN A 129 -22.09 -4.31 8.75
N ALA A 130 -21.72 -5.50 8.29
CA ALA A 130 -20.33 -5.82 7.94
C ALA A 130 -19.79 -4.86 6.86
N TRP A 131 -20.62 -4.51 5.87
CA TRP A 131 -20.29 -3.48 4.89
C TRP A 131 -20.00 -2.12 5.53
N ALA A 132 -20.84 -1.67 6.46
CA ALA A 132 -20.63 -0.39 7.15
C ALA A 132 -19.33 -0.39 7.97
N ASP A 133 -19.06 -1.48 8.69
CA ASP A 133 -17.85 -1.65 9.49
C ASP A 133 -16.60 -1.69 8.59
N ASP A 134 -16.68 -2.33 7.43
CA ASP A 134 -15.61 -2.39 6.44
C ASP A 134 -15.33 -1.00 5.85
N VAL A 135 -16.38 -0.24 5.52
CA VAL A 135 -16.28 1.13 5.03
C VAL A 135 -15.66 2.07 6.06
N GLU A 136 -16.03 1.96 7.34
CA GLU A 136 -15.41 2.78 8.40
C GLU A 136 -13.91 2.52 8.49
N ARG A 137 -13.49 1.24 8.45
CA ARG A 137 -12.07 0.89 8.46
C ARG A 137 -11.34 1.40 7.23
N PHE A 138 -11.94 1.27 6.05
CA PHE A 138 -11.41 1.85 4.82
C PHE A 138 -11.16 3.36 4.98
N GLN A 139 -12.15 4.11 5.43
CA GLN A 139 -12.05 5.57 5.60
C GLN A 139 -10.97 5.95 6.61
N LYS A 140 -10.80 5.17 7.68
CA LYS A 140 -9.75 5.38 8.67
C LYS A 140 -8.35 5.14 8.11
N MET A 141 -8.16 4.05 7.36
CA MET A 141 -6.85 3.66 6.81
C MET A 141 -6.42 4.58 5.68
N PHE A 142 -7.34 4.89 4.76
CA PHE A 142 -7.11 5.73 3.59
C PHE A 142 -7.47 7.21 3.84
N ARG A 143 -7.43 7.65 5.09
CA ARG A 143 -7.62 9.06 5.46
C ARG A 143 -6.59 9.93 4.74
N HIS A 144 -7.03 11.06 4.21
CA HIS A 144 -6.20 11.96 3.44
C HIS A 144 -6.61 13.42 3.68
N PRO A 145 -5.71 14.38 3.48
CA PRO A 145 -6.05 15.80 3.57
C PRO A 145 -7.09 16.21 2.50
N PRO A 146 -7.91 17.25 2.74
CA PRO A 146 -8.95 17.68 1.80
C PRO A 146 -8.45 18.11 0.41
N HIS A 147 -7.18 18.46 0.27
CA HIS A 147 -6.59 18.87 -1.01
C HIS A 147 -6.18 17.67 -1.89
N VAL A 148 -6.12 16.46 -1.33
CA VAL A 148 -5.83 15.23 -2.08
C VAL A 148 -7.15 14.63 -2.54
N GLN A 149 -7.30 14.38 -3.83
CA GLN A 149 -8.50 13.71 -4.37
C GLN A 149 -8.32 12.19 -4.25
N LEU A 150 -9.32 11.48 -3.73
CA LEU A 150 -9.36 10.01 -3.75
C LEU A 150 -10.46 9.55 -4.70
N LYS A 151 -10.09 8.74 -5.70
CA LYS A 151 -11.01 8.18 -6.69
C LYS A 151 -10.94 6.65 -6.62
N VAL A 152 -12.08 5.99 -6.56
CA VAL A 152 -12.15 4.55 -6.32
C VAL A 152 -12.97 3.89 -7.42
N VAL A 153 -12.40 2.88 -8.05
CA VAL A 153 -13.04 2.04 -9.06
C VAL A 153 -13.47 0.74 -8.39
N VAL A 154 -14.59 0.19 -8.83
CA VAL A 154 -15.18 -1.04 -8.27
C VAL A 154 -14.48 -2.29 -8.82
N GLY A 155 -14.32 -3.32 -7.98
CA GLY A 155 -13.85 -4.65 -8.37
C GLY A 155 -14.89 -5.76 -8.17
N ASN A 156 -14.55 -6.97 -8.62
CA ASN A 156 -15.44 -8.13 -8.55
C ASN A 156 -15.61 -8.65 -7.12
N HIS A 157 -14.66 -8.42 -6.21
CA HIS A 157 -14.83 -8.75 -4.80
C HIS A 157 -15.79 -7.77 -4.09
N ASP A 158 -15.90 -6.53 -4.57
CA ASP A 158 -16.76 -5.51 -3.98
C ASP A 158 -18.26 -5.77 -4.28
N ILE A 159 -18.58 -6.09 -5.54
CA ILE A 159 -19.97 -6.19 -6.02
C ILE A 159 -20.37 -7.57 -6.59
N GLY A 160 -19.42 -8.48 -6.77
CA GLY A 160 -19.64 -9.79 -7.40
C GLY A 160 -19.28 -9.78 -8.88
N PHE A 161 -18.92 -10.94 -9.44
CA PHE A 161 -18.64 -11.08 -10.88
C PHE A 161 -19.90 -11.47 -11.64
N HIS A 162 -20.17 -10.77 -12.74
CA HIS A 162 -21.27 -11.04 -13.66
C HIS A 162 -22.63 -11.31 -12.99
N TYR A 163 -23.16 -12.53 -13.03
CA TYR A 163 -24.44 -12.93 -12.41
C TYR A 163 -24.50 -12.74 -10.88
N GLN A 164 -23.35 -12.56 -10.21
CA GLN A 164 -23.30 -12.22 -8.79
C GLN A 164 -23.46 -10.71 -8.54
N MET A 165 -23.39 -9.87 -9.56
CA MET A 165 -23.71 -8.45 -9.43
C MET A 165 -25.17 -8.25 -9.10
N SER A 166 -25.47 -7.16 -8.39
CA SER A 166 -26.85 -6.72 -8.19
C SER A 166 -26.92 -5.21 -8.09
N THR A 167 -28.06 -4.64 -8.46
CA THR A 167 -28.31 -3.20 -8.35
C THR A 167 -28.12 -2.70 -6.91
N TYR A 168 -28.46 -3.52 -5.91
CA TYR A 168 -28.22 -3.20 -4.50
C TYR A 168 -26.71 -3.03 -4.20
N ARG A 169 -25.88 -3.99 -4.64
CA ARG A 169 -24.43 -3.98 -4.39
C ARG A 169 -23.73 -2.83 -5.11
N ILE A 170 -24.14 -2.54 -6.34
CA ILE A 170 -23.64 -1.40 -7.12
C ILE A 170 -24.02 -0.09 -6.43
N LYS A 171 -25.31 0.12 -6.15
CA LYS A 171 -25.79 1.37 -5.54
C LYS A 171 -25.20 1.64 -4.16
N ARG A 172 -25.00 0.62 -3.32
CA ARG A 172 -24.35 0.84 -2.01
C ARG A 172 -22.87 1.18 -2.16
N PHE A 173 -22.18 0.64 -3.18
CA PHE A 173 -20.79 1.01 -3.47
C PHE A 173 -20.72 2.46 -3.94
N GLU A 174 -21.55 2.81 -4.92
CA GLU A 174 -21.62 4.16 -5.49
C GLU A 174 -22.00 5.21 -4.44
N LYS A 175 -22.88 4.87 -3.49
CA LYS A 175 -23.24 5.74 -2.37
C LYS A 175 -22.02 6.14 -1.51
N ILE A 176 -21.04 5.25 -1.35
CA ILE A 176 -19.87 5.50 -0.50
C ILE A 176 -18.77 6.21 -1.27
N PHE A 177 -18.47 5.73 -2.49
CA PHE A 177 -17.30 6.18 -3.24
C PHE A 177 -17.61 7.27 -4.26
N ASN A 178 -18.89 7.52 -4.55
CA ASN A 178 -19.35 8.45 -5.57
C ASN A 178 -18.48 8.42 -6.84
N PRO A 179 -18.39 7.26 -7.53
CA PRO A 179 -17.50 7.11 -8.66
C PRO A 179 -17.97 7.99 -9.80
N GLU A 180 -17.39 9.18 -9.91
CA GLU A 180 -17.50 10.00 -11.12
C GLU A 180 -17.02 9.18 -12.30
N ARG A 181 -17.85 8.97 -13.33
CA ARG A 181 -17.42 8.19 -14.51
C ARG A 181 -16.35 8.92 -15.33
N LEU A 182 -16.42 10.25 -15.36
CA LEU A 182 -15.46 11.14 -16.01
C LEU A 182 -14.97 12.16 -14.98
N PHE A 183 -13.68 12.15 -14.69
CA PHE A 183 -13.01 13.11 -13.83
C PHE A 183 -11.95 13.87 -14.61
N SER A 184 -12.03 15.20 -14.61
CA SER A 184 -11.08 16.06 -15.31
C SER A 184 -10.24 16.86 -14.32
N TRP A 185 -8.92 16.78 -14.44
CA TRP A 185 -8.01 17.51 -13.56
C TRP A 185 -6.75 17.92 -14.31
N LYS A 186 -6.33 19.19 -14.19
CA LYS A 186 -5.17 19.75 -14.91
C LYS A 186 -5.18 19.45 -16.42
N GLY A 187 -6.36 19.54 -17.05
CA GLY A 187 -6.54 19.27 -18.48
C GLY A 187 -6.45 17.78 -18.87
N ILE A 188 -6.38 16.86 -17.90
CA ILE A 188 -6.34 15.41 -18.13
C ILE A 188 -7.72 14.83 -17.82
N ASN A 189 -8.22 13.99 -18.72
CA ASN A 189 -9.49 13.28 -18.55
C ASN A 189 -9.22 11.84 -18.09
N PHE A 190 -9.83 11.46 -16.96
CA PHE A 190 -9.83 10.11 -16.43
C PHE A 190 -11.22 9.52 -16.59
N VAL A 191 -11.32 8.37 -17.26
CA VAL A 191 -12.58 7.62 -17.37
C VAL A 191 -12.49 6.42 -16.45
N MET A 192 -13.35 6.38 -15.43
CA MET A 192 -13.44 5.30 -14.45
C MET A 192 -14.49 4.29 -14.89
N VAL A 193 -14.05 3.06 -15.12
CA VAL A 193 -14.85 2.01 -15.77
C VAL A 193 -15.12 0.87 -14.79
N ASN A 194 -16.39 0.48 -14.65
CA ASN A 194 -16.77 -0.79 -14.00
C ASN A 194 -16.62 -1.92 -15.03
N SER A 195 -15.44 -2.55 -15.08
CA SER A 195 -15.16 -3.61 -16.06
C SER A 195 -16.02 -4.87 -15.87
N ILE A 196 -16.56 -5.10 -14.67
CA ILE A 196 -17.45 -6.24 -14.41
C ILE A 196 -18.78 -6.10 -15.19
N ALA A 197 -19.16 -4.87 -15.53
CA ALA A 197 -20.32 -4.60 -16.38
C ALA A 197 -20.01 -4.62 -17.89
N LEU A 198 -18.83 -5.08 -18.31
CA LEU A 198 -18.40 -5.11 -19.72
C LEU A 198 -18.22 -6.53 -20.28
N GLU A 199 -18.99 -7.50 -19.77
CA GLU A 199 -18.98 -8.88 -20.28
C GLU A 199 -19.47 -8.97 -21.75
N GLY A 200 -20.31 -8.03 -22.19
CA GLY A 200 -20.81 -7.94 -23.57
C GLY A 200 -21.93 -8.94 -23.92
N ASP A 201 -22.61 -9.50 -22.91
CA ASP A 201 -23.71 -10.44 -23.09
C ASP A 201 -25.10 -9.77 -23.13
N GLY A 202 -25.15 -8.44 -23.11
CA GLY A 202 -26.39 -7.66 -23.18
C GLY A 202 -27.21 -7.65 -21.89
N CYS A 203 -26.64 -8.01 -20.74
CA CYS A 203 -27.33 -7.87 -19.45
C CYS A 203 -27.78 -6.40 -19.21
N ASN A 204 -28.86 -6.16 -18.45
CA ASN A 204 -29.37 -4.80 -18.23
C ASN A 204 -28.30 -3.85 -17.67
N ILE A 205 -27.58 -4.29 -16.63
CA ILE A 205 -26.48 -3.53 -16.02
C ILE A 205 -25.35 -3.27 -17.03
N CYS A 206 -25.08 -4.25 -17.88
CA CYS A 206 -24.02 -4.20 -18.89
C CYS A 206 -24.36 -3.18 -19.99
N SER A 207 -25.60 -3.24 -20.48
CA SER A 207 -26.11 -2.33 -21.51
C SER A 207 -26.15 -0.88 -21.02
N GLU A 208 -26.52 -0.65 -19.75
CA GLU A 208 -26.45 0.68 -19.12
C GLU A 208 -25.01 1.19 -19.04
N ALA A 209 -24.07 0.36 -18.57
CA ALA A 209 -22.66 0.72 -18.48
C ALA A 209 -22.03 1.02 -19.84
N GLU A 210 -22.35 0.22 -20.87
CA GLU A 210 -21.95 0.49 -22.24
C GLU A 210 -22.50 1.84 -22.69
N ALA A 211 -23.82 2.07 -22.58
CA ALA A 211 -24.45 3.33 -22.99
C ALA A 211 -23.87 4.58 -22.30
N GLU A 212 -23.47 4.48 -21.02
CA GLU A 212 -22.76 5.57 -20.32
C GLU A 212 -21.39 5.86 -20.95
N LEU A 213 -20.60 4.82 -21.26
CA LEU A 213 -19.32 4.99 -21.96
C LEU A 213 -19.51 5.58 -23.35
N ILE A 214 -20.62 5.23 -24.01
CA ILE A 214 -21.02 5.82 -25.28
C ILE A 214 -21.21 7.32 -25.19
N GLU A 215 -21.94 7.76 -24.16
CA GLU A 215 -22.20 9.17 -23.92
C GLU A 215 -20.92 9.94 -23.58
N ILE A 216 -20.03 9.35 -22.78
CA ILE A 216 -18.72 9.95 -22.43
C ILE A 216 -17.85 10.11 -23.68
N SER A 217 -17.81 9.09 -24.53
CA SER A 217 -17.14 9.15 -25.83
C SER A 217 -17.60 10.34 -26.65
N HIS A 218 -18.91 10.58 -26.73
CA HIS A 218 -19.47 11.72 -27.47
C HIS A 218 -19.10 13.07 -26.83
N LYS A 219 -19.03 13.14 -25.49
CA LYS A 219 -18.61 14.36 -24.78
C LYS A 219 -17.14 14.69 -25.03
N LEU A 220 -16.28 13.67 -25.13
CA LEU A 220 -14.84 13.84 -25.33
C LEU A 220 -14.47 14.05 -26.81
N ASN A 221 -15.26 13.54 -27.75
CA ASN A 221 -15.04 13.69 -29.18
C ASN A 221 -16.10 14.62 -29.82
N CYS A 222 -15.74 15.86 -30.12
CA CYS A 222 -16.62 16.84 -30.78
C CYS A 222 -16.96 16.55 -32.26
N SER A 223 -16.60 15.39 -32.84
CA SER A 223 -17.01 15.04 -34.22
C SER A 223 -17.40 13.57 -34.37
N LEU A 224 -18.63 13.36 -34.84
CA LEU A 224 -19.27 12.08 -35.16
C LEU A 224 -18.53 11.29 -36.25
N LYS A 225 -17.60 10.42 -35.85
CA LYS A 225 -17.34 9.13 -36.54
C LYS A 225 -16.97 8.09 -35.49
N LEU A 226 -17.95 7.24 -35.19
CA LEU A 226 -17.85 6.03 -34.35
C LEU A 226 -16.68 5.15 -34.79
N LEU A 227 -15.58 5.16 -34.05
CA LEU A 227 -14.52 4.16 -34.14
C LEU A 227 -13.89 3.98 -32.75
N TRP A 228 -14.08 2.82 -32.12
CA TRP A 228 -13.27 2.38 -30.96
C TRP A 228 -13.35 3.31 -29.73
N TRP A 229 -14.59 3.75 -29.42
CA TRP A 229 -15.12 4.47 -28.25
C TRP A 229 -14.30 5.62 -27.63
N LEU A 230 -13.23 5.36 -26.86
CA LEU A 230 -12.52 6.43 -26.12
C LEU A 230 -11.10 6.69 -26.61
N ARG A 231 -10.50 5.73 -27.32
CA ARG A 231 -9.09 5.71 -27.76
C ARG A 231 -8.12 6.28 -26.69
N PRO A 232 -8.09 5.73 -25.46
CA PRO A 232 -7.24 6.23 -24.39
C PRO A 232 -5.76 6.10 -24.74
N ARG A 233 -4.93 6.99 -24.18
CA ARG A 233 -3.46 6.94 -24.30
C ARG A 233 -2.78 5.94 -23.34
N LEU A 234 -3.51 5.50 -22.31
CA LEU A 234 -3.06 4.58 -21.28
C LEU A 234 -4.29 3.96 -20.59
N VAL A 235 -4.25 2.66 -20.34
CA VAL A 235 -5.19 1.95 -19.47
C VAL A 235 -4.45 1.51 -18.21
N LEU A 236 -5.05 1.73 -17.04
CA LEU A 236 -4.56 1.23 -15.76
C LEU A 236 -5.62 0.31 -15.16
N SER A 237 -5.23 -0.93 -14.86
CA SER A 237 -6.13 -1.98 -14.34
C SER A 237 -5.60 -2.55 -13.01
N GLY A 238 -6.42 -3.33 -12.30
CA GLY A 238 -6.03 -4.07 -11.09
C GLY A 238 -6.13 -5.59 -11.33
N HIS A 239 -6.62 -6.33 -10.33
CA HIS A 239 -7.07 -7.73 -10.40
C HIS A 239 -6.00 -8.82 -10.57
N THR A 240 -4.95 -8.58 -11.38
CA THR A 240 -3.89 -9.59 -11.59
C THR A 240 -2.93 -9.71 -10.39
N HIS A 241 -3.06 -8.80 -9.42
CA HIS A 241 -2.17 -8.58 -8.28
C HIS A 241 -0.72 -8.27 -8.67
N SER A 242 -0.39 -8.21 -9.96
CA SER A 242 0.96 -8.20 -10.51
C SER A 242 1.11 -7.12 -11.56
N ALA A 243 2.30 -6.54 -11.67
CA ALA A 243 2.56 -5.63 -12.78
C ALA A 243 2.66 -6.43 -14.07
N CYS A 244 1.75 -6.16 -15.00
CA CYS A 244 1.74 -6.70 -16.34
C CYS A 244 1.54 -5.56 -17.33
N GLU A 245 2.34 -5.52 -18.38
CA GLU A 245 2.18 -4.57 -19.47
C GLU A 245 1.66 -5.32 -20.69
N VAL A 246 0.54 -4.85 -21.23
CA VAL A 246 -0.11 -5.41 -22.41
C VAL A 246 -0.30 -4.29 -23.41
N LEU A 247 -0.06 -4.58 -24.70
CA LEU A 247 -0.35 -3.65 -25.78
C LEU A 247 -1.63 -4.10 -26.48
N HIS A 248 -2.68 -3.30 -26.38
CA HIS A 248 -3.96 -3.55 -27.06
C HIS A 248 -3.92 -3.17 -28.54
N GLY A 249 -4.95 -3.60 -29.27
CA GLY A 249 -5.19 -3.14 -30.63
C GLY A 249 -5.15 -1.61 -30.75
N ALA A 250 -4.65 -1.10 -31.87
CA ALA A 250 -4.35 0.32 -32.11
C ALA A 250 -3.18 0.92 -31.28
N GLY A 251 -2.38 0.09 -30.61
CA GLY A 251 -1.16 0.52 -29.93
C GLY A 251 -1.38 1.17 -28.57
N ILE A 252 -2.49 0.83 -27.89
CA ILE A 252 -2.85 1.39 -26.59
C ILE A 252 -2.21 0.55 -25.48
N PRO A 253 -1.31 1.10 -24.66
CA PRO A 253 -0.71 0.37 -23.55
C PRO A 253 -1.69 0.24 -22.38
N GLU A 254 -1.74 -0.96 -21.79
CA GLU A 254 -2.34 -1.24 -20.49
C GLU A 254 -1.26 -1.66 -19.50
N LEU A 255 -1.31 -1.08 -18.30
CA LEU A 255 -0.51 -1.52 -17.16
C LEU A 255 -1.43 -1.97 -16.03
N SER A 256 -1.31 -3.23 -15.62
CA SER A 256 -1.92 -3.70 -14.37
C SER A 256 -1.12 -3.19 -13.17
N VAL A 257 -1.81 -2.54 -12.24
CA VAL A 257 -1.27 -2.06 -10.97
C VAL A 257 -1.19 -3.25 -10.00
N PRO A 258 -0.01 -3.50 -9.38
CA PRO A 258 0.13 -4.56 -8.41
C PRO A 258 -0.72 -4.35 -7.15
N SER A 259 -0.96 -5.45 -6.43
CA SER A 259 -1.62 -5.39 -5.13
C SER A 259 -0.83 -4.52 -4.13
N PHE A 260 -1.57 -3.67 -3.42
CA PHE A 260 -1.05 -2.84 -2.33
C PHE A 260 -0.93 -3.61 -0.99
N SER A 261 -1.59 -4.75 -0.89
CA SER A 261 -1.70 -5.54 0.35
C SER A 261 -0.75 -6.73 0.37
N TRP A 262 -0.12 -7.00 1.53
CA TRP A 262 0.62 -8.24 1.74
C TRP A 262 -0.26 -9.49 1.60
N ARG A 263 -1.59 -9.35 1.69
CA ARG A 263 -2.53 -10.48 1.59
C ARG A 263 -2.38 -11.25 0.28
N ASN A 264 -2.01 -10.55 -0.78
CA ASN A 264 -1.94 -11.09 -2.12
C ASN A 264 -0.50 -11.39 -2.56
N ARG A 265 0.48 -10.66 -2.02
CA ARG A 265 1.89 -10.75 -2.41
C ARG A 265 2.84 -10.38 -1.28
N ASN A 266 3.99 -11.05 -1.27
CA ASN A 266 5.08 -10.72 -0.34
C ASN A 266 5.66 -9.31 -0.59
N ASN A 267 5.74 -8.86 -1.85
CA ASN A 267 6.36 -7.59 -2.26
C ASN A 267 5.33 -6.60 -2.86
N PRO A 268 4.40 -6.06 -2.06
CA PRO A 268 3.37 -5.16 -2.56
C PRO A 268 4.00 -3.86 -3.06
N SER A 269 3.28 -3.17 -3.94
CA SER A 269 3.77 -1.94 -4.57
C SER A 269 2.60 -1.12 -5.09
N PHE A 270 2.88 0.12 -5.48
CA PHE A 270 1.93 0.98 -6.17
C PHE A 270 2.62 1.68 -7.35
N ILE A 271 1.81 2.27 -8.23
CA ILE A 271 2.32 3.04 -9.38
C ILE A 271 2.21 4.53 -9.09
N MET A 272 3.27 5.26 -9.38
CA MET A 272 3.33 6.72 -9.40
C MET A 272 3.27 7.18 -10.85
N GLY A 273 2.43 8.18 -11.14
CA GLY A 273 2.31 8.80 -12.45
C GLY A 273 2.57 10.28 -12.39
N SER A 274 3.43 10.76 -13.29
CA SER A 274 3.54 12.17 -13.63
C SER A 274 2.87 12.38 -14.97
N MET A 275 1.83 13.20 -15.01
CA MET A 275 0.94 13.30 -16.17
C MET A 275 0.73 14.76 -16.59
N THR A 276 0.69 15.00 -17.90
CA THR A 276 0.22 16.23 -18.54
C THR A 276 -0.94 15.88 -19.48
N PRO A 277 -1.66 16.85 -20.08
CA PRO A 277 -2.66 16.55 -21.09
C PRO A 277 -2.14 15.72 -22.27
N MET A 278 -0.86 15.91 -22.64
CA MET A 278 -0.26 15.31 -23.83
C MET A 278 0.55 14.04 -23.52
N ASP A 279 1.30 14.01 -22.42
CA ASP A 279 2.23 12.91 -22.13
C ASP A 279 2.14 12.42 -20.67
N TYR A 280 2.73 11.27 -20.38
CA TYR A 280 2.81 10.68 -19.05
C TYR A 280 4.08 9.86 -18.86
N ALA A 281 4.50 9.75 -17.59
CA ALA A 281 5.54 8.82 -17.18
C ALA A 281 5.07 8.07 -15.93
N LEU A 282 5.37 6.76 -15.87
CA LEU A 282 4.99 5.89 -14.77
C LEU A 282 6.24 5.32 -14.09
N ALA A 283 6.19 5.18 -12.77
CA ALA A 283 7.21 4.50 -11.99
C ALA A 283 6.57 3.63 -10.91
N LYS A 284 7.14 2.46 -10.67
CA LYS A 284 6.70 1.56 -9.60
C LYS A 284 7.43 1.89 -8.30
N CYS A 285 6.68 2.03 -7.21
CA CYS A 285 7.23 2.18 -5.87
C CYS A 285 6.92 0.93 -5.03
N TYR A 286 7.96 0.26 -4.55
CA TYR A 286 7.82 -0.92 -3.70
C TYR A 286 7.49 -0.55 -2.26
N LEU A 287 6.82 -1.46 -1.57
CA LEU A 287 6.61 -1.45 -0.13
C LEU A 287 7.51 -2.50 0.54
N PRO A 288 7.70 -2.45 1.86
CA PRO A 288 8.46 -3.48 2.58
C PRO A 288 7.92 -4.88 2.29
N CYS A 289 8.81 -5.87 2.11
CA CYS A 289 8.38 -7.25 1.94
C CYS A 289 7.93 -7.85 3.28
N GLU A 290 6.87 -8.66 3.27
CA GLU A 290 6.38 -9.34 4.48
C GLU A 290 7.46 -10.24 5.09
N ASP A 291 8.10 -11.06 4.26
CA ASP A 291 9.15 -11.98 4.70
C ASP A 291 10.33 -11.23 5.34
N THR A 292 10.69 -10.06 4.83
CA THR A 292 11.76 -9.25 5.44
C THR A 292 11.38 -8.83 6.86
N VAL A 293 10.12 -8.45 7.09
CA VAL A 293 9.63 -8.10 8.42
C VAL A 293 9.57 -9.33 9.32
N LEU A 294 9.06 -10.46 8.83
CA LEU A 294 8.98 -11.71 9.59
C LEU A 294 10.36 -12.27 9.96
N ILE A 295 11.31 -12.28 9.02
CA ILE A 295 12.70 -12.69 9.25
C ILE A 295 13.35 -11.78 10.29
N THR A 296 13.09 -10.47 10.24
CA THR A 296 13.60 -9.52 11.24
C THR A 296 13.06 -9.84 12.63
N TYR A 297 11.76 -10.14 12.76
CA TYR A 297 11.17 -10.57 14.03
C TYR A 297 11.75 -11.89 14.54
N CYS A 298 11.84 -12.90 13.69
CA CYS A 298 12.41 -14.21 14.04
C CYS A 298 13.87 -14.10 14.48
N GLY A 299 14.67 -13.32 13.74
CA GLY A 299 16.08 -13.06 14.09
C GLY A 299 16.23 -12.33 15.42
N ALA A 300 15.39 -11.31 15.67
CA ALA A 300 15.35 -10.58 16.94
C ALA A 300 14.96 -11.49 18.11
N ALA A 301 13.95 -12.35 17.94
CA ALA A 301 13.53 -13.31 18.95
C ALA A 301 14.64 -14.32 19.27
N GLY A 302 15.29 -14.88 18.23
CA GLY A 302 16.43 -15.77 18.40
C GLY A 302 17.60 -15.10 19.14
N PHE A 303 17.93 -13.85 18.79
CA PHE A 303 18.93 -13.07 19.50
C PHE A 303 18.58 -12.88 20.98
N LEU A 304 17.32 -12.57 21.31
CA LEU A 304 16.88 -12.40 22.69
C LEU A 304 17.01 -13.69 23.50
N VAL A 305 16.61 -14.83 22.93
CA VAL A 305 16.76 -16.14 23.57
C VAL A 305 18.23 -16.42 23.90
N VAL A 306 19.13 -16.22 22.93
CA VAL A 306 20.57 -16.41 23.16
C VAL A 306 21.09 -15.49 24.27
N ARG A 307 20.70 -14.21 24.27
CA ARG A 307 21.11 -13.25 25.30
C ARG A 307 20.62 -13.63 26.69
N ILE A 308 19.40 -14.16 26.80
CA ILE A 308 18.83 -14.65 28.05
C ILE A 308 19.60 -15.88 28.54
N LEU A 309 19.84 -16.87 27.66
CA LEU A 309 20.59 -18.09 28.01
C LEU A 309 22.03 -17.78 28.47
N VAL A 310 22.73 -16.85 27.78
CA VAL A 310 24.06 -16.38 28.19
C VAL A 310 24.01 -15.68 29.55
N HIS A 311 22.97 -14.87 29.82
CA HIS A 311 22.84 -14.19 31.11
C HIS A 311 22.63 -15.17 32.27
N PHE A 312 21.90 -16.27 32.05
CA PHE A 312 21.71 -17.34 33.04
C PHE A 312 22.86 -18.34 33.10
N GLY A 313 23.90 -18.18 32.27
CA GLY A 313 25.08 -19.07 32.25
C GLY A 313 24.81 -20.43 31.60
N LEU A 314 23.70 -20.58 30.89
CA LEU A 314 23.32 -21.80 30.16
C LEU A 314 24.02 -21.91 28.80
N LEU A 315 24.62 -20.81 28.32
CA LEU A 315 25.49 -20.77 27.15
C LEU A 315 26.78 -20.03 27.49
N ALA A 316 27.91 -20.50 26.97
CA ALA A 316 29.17 -19.77 27.05
C ALA A 316 29.02 -18.42 26.32
N SER A 317 29.40 -17.31 26.96
CA SER A 317 29.48 -16.04 26.24
C SER A 317 30.51 -16.20 25.12
N PRO A 318 30.21 -15.81 23.87
CA PRO A 318 31.24 -15.67 22.86
C PRO A 318 32.24 -14.66 23.41
N SER A 319 33.42 -15.14 23.79
CA SER A 319 34.49 -14.27 24.23
C SER A 319 34.94 -13.45 23.02
N PRO A 320 35.07 -12.11 23.11
CA PRO A 320 35.78 -11.38 22.09
C PRO A 320 37.25 -11.79 22.18
N PHE A 321 37.66 -12.70 21.29
CA PHE A 321 39.02 -13.26 21.24
C PHE A 321 40.09 -12.17 21.03
N GLY A 322 39.72 -10.93 20.70
CA GLY A 322 40.65 -9.80 20.50
C GLY A 322 41.02 -8.96 21.73
N TRP A 323 40.31 -9.02 22.87
CA TRP A 323 40.59 -8.11 24.01
C TRP A 323 41.62 -8.66 25.01
N LYS A 324 41.97 -9.94 24.95
CA LYS A 324 43.06 -10.50 25.77
C LYS A 324 44.46 -10.22 25.21
N LEU A 325 44.61 -9.83 23.94
CA LEU A 325 45.92 -9.45 23.39
C LEU A 325 46.37 -8.05 23.83
N LEU A 326 45.46 -7.08 23.92
CA LEU A 326 45.82 -5.69 24.27
C LEU A 326 46.21 -5.49 25.74
N ARG A 327 45.89 -6.44 26.62
CA ARG A 327 46.31 -6.41 28.02
C ARG A 327 47.73 -6.94 28.26
N LYS A 328 48.31 -7.68 27.30
CA LYS A 328 49.70 -8.18 27.38
C LYS A 328 50.76 -7.16 26.92
N PHE A 329 50.37 -6.09 26.22
CA PHE A 329 51.31 -5.08 25.71
C PHE A 329 51.41 -3.80 26.57
N LYS A 330 50.68 -3.72 27.69
CA LYS A 330 50.72 -2.53 28.58
C LYS A 330 51.54 -2.73 29.87
N THR A 331 52.30 -3.82 29.94
CA THR A 331 53.28 -4.08 31.01
C THR A 331 54.60 -4.49 30.37
N ARG A 332 55.36 -3.50 29.91
CA ARG A 332 56.82 -3.51 29.86
C ARG A 332 57.31 -2.09 30.07
#